data_AF-A0A975PHB0-F1
#
_entry.id   AF-A0A975PHB0-F1
#
_cell.length_a   1.000
_cell.length_b   1.000
_cell.length_c   1.000
_cell.angle_alpha   90.00
_cell.angle_beta   90.00
_cell.angle_gamma   90.00
#
_symmetry.space_group_name_H-M   'P 1'
#
loop_
_entity.id
_entity.type
_entity.pdbx_description
1 polymer ?
#
loop_
_entity_poly.entity_id
_entity_poly.type
_entity_poly.pdbx_seq_one_letter_code
_entity_poly.pdbx_strand_id
1 'polypeptide(L)'
;MNETYSPVALIVDDDEAVVARLSRNFLRETSMGVLVAQTLSEAADLIENDDVRIDALVMDLNFREGTRDDSRDLRDGLDFIQFAQKARQEVPTAVVSVEGDDADRKTQAQRMKIRVNSWHPKLGQQPGPLSPWATVERACLTKTLKTDRDFRSRLKQLGIEVQDLLTDEAIAEKVRKVVRFPRLTYLTNLGSDFEAIRPIEVICSQVGKGRYSASAIQIGMLTSGEGENLDEAVEDLAGILVEEAKLYLSGDYEPMGYAAKVRDNLLSFLKPVSA
;
A
#
# COMPACT_ATOMS: atom_id res chain seq x y z
N MET A 1 -10.64 11.21 -11.00
CA MET A 1 -9.19 11.09 -10.81
C MET A 1 -8.67 10.13 -11.87
N ASN A 2 -7.53 10.42 -12.51
CA ASN A 2 -6.84 9.44 -13.36
C ASN A 2 -6.25 8.39 -12.43
N GLU A 3 -7.02 7.37 -12.06
CA GLU A 3 -6.56 6.31 -11.16
C GLU A 3 -5.57 5.42 -11.90
N THR A 4 -4.29 5.77 -11.84
CA THR A 4 -3.20 4.87 -12.20
C THR A 4 -3.33 3.62 -11.34
N TYR A 5 -3.17 2.43 -11.93
CA TYR A 5 -3.14 1.19 -11.16
C TYR A 5 -1.86 1.16 -10.32
N SER A 6 -1.99 1.53 -9.05
CA SER A 6 -0.90 1.59 -8.06
C SER A 6 -1.41 1.02 -6.73
N PRO A 7 -1.69 -0.30 -6.68
CA PRO A 7 -2.30 -0.89 -5.50
C PRO A 7 -1.29 -0.97 -4.34
N VAL A 8 -1.80 -1.03 -3.11
CA VAL A 8 -0.99 -1.08 -1.89
C VAL A 8 -1.30 -2.34 -1.09
N ALA A 9 -0.27 -3.09 -0.72
CA ALA A 9 -0.38 -4.22 0.20
C ALA A 9 -0.01 -3.78 1.62
N LEU A 10 -0.86 -4.07 2.60
CA LEU A 10 -0.52 -3.99 4.02
C LEU A 10 0.06 -5.34 4.48
N ILE A 11 1.31 -5.34 4.92
CA ILE A 11 1.98 -6.50 5.52
C ILE A 11 1.94 -6.36 7.04
N VAL A 12 1.38 -7.34 7.73
CA VAL A 12 1.25 -7.35 9.19
C VAL A 12 1.91 -8.60 9.76
N ASP A 13 2.97 -8.39 10.55
CA ASP A 13 3.77 -9.45 11.16
C ASP A 13 4.58 -8.85 12.32
N ASP A 14 4.64 -9.53 13.46
CA ASP A 14 5.33 -9.02 14.65
C ASP A 14 6.85 -9.25 14.64
N ASP A 15 7.36 -9.95 13.63
CA ASP A 15 8.79 -10.17 13.41
C ASP A 15 9.34 -9.21 12.35
N GLU A 16 10.10 -8.21 12.81
CA GLU A 16 10.74 -7.20 11.96
C GLU A 16 11.59 -7.79 10.82
N ALA A 17 12.33 -8.86 11.08
CA ALA A 17 13.19 -9.48 10.07
C ALA A 17 12.34 -10.18 8.99
N VAL A 18 11.20 -10.75 9.38
CA VAL A 18 10.22 -11.30 8.43
C VAL A 18 9.59 -10.18 7.62
N VAL A 19 9.09 -9.10 8.26
CA VAL A 19 8.51 -7.93 7.57
C VAL A 19 9.48 -7.38 6.53
N ALA A 20 10.74 -7.14 6.90
CA ALA A 20 11.76 -6.60 6.00
C ALA A 20 12.00 -7.53 4.79
N ARG A 21 12.05 -8.85 5.02
CA ARG A 21 12.21 -9.84 3.96
C ARG A 21 10.98 -9.90 3.03
N LEU A 22 9.78 -9.89 3.60
CA LEU A 22 8.52 -9.93 2.85
C LEU A 22 8.38 -8.69 1.98
N SER A 23 8.61 -7.51 2.56
CA SER A 23 8.57 -6.21 1.87
C SER A 23 9.55 -6.17 0.71
N ARG A 24 10.81 -6.58 0.93
CA ARG A 24 11.82 -6.65 -0.14
C ARG A 24 11.40 -7.57 -1.28
N ASN A 25 10.83 -8.73 -0.97
CA ASN A 25 10.37 -9.66 -2.01
C ASN A 25 9.16 -9.10 -2.78
N PHE A 26 8.21 -8.46 -2.09
CA PHE A 26 7.08 -7.77 -2.72
C PHE A 26 7.57 -6.69 -3.71
N LEU A 27 8.47 -5.82 -3.24
CA LEU A 27 9.05 -4.73 -4.04
C LEU A 27 9.95 -5.24 -5.16
N ARG A 28 10.50 -6.45 -5.08
CA ARG A 28 11.26 -7.05 -6.18
C ARG A 28 10.37 -7.64 -7.26
N GLU A 29 9.25 -8.24 -6.88
CA GLU A 29 8.48 -9.12 -7.76
C GLU A 29 7.22 -8.46 -8.32
N THR A 30 6.70 -7.42 -7.67
CA THR A 30 5.42 -6.78 -7.97
C THR A 30 5.55 -5.29 -8.26
N SER A 31 4.49 -4.69 -8.80
CA SER A 31 4.35 -3.22 -8.91
C SER A 31 3.55 -2.63 -7.75
N MET A 32 3.29 -3.40 -6.69
CA MET A 32 2.50 -2.93 -5.55
C MET A 32 3.35 -2.04 -4.64
N GLY A 33 2.69 -1.05 -4.05
CA GLY A 33 3.14 -0.39 -2.83
C GLY A 33 3.12 -1.34 -1.64
N VAL A 34 3.92 -1.06 -0.61
CA VAL A 34 3.95 -1.83 0.63
C VAL A 34 3.80 -0.87 1.81
N LEU A 35 2.82 -1.16 2.66
CA LEU A 35 2.71 -0.65 4.02
C LEU A 35 3.04 -1.79 4.98
N VAL A 36 3.60 -1.45 6.13
CA VAL A 36 3.97 -2.42 7.16
C VAL A 36 3.37 -2.01 8.50
N ALA A 37 2.95 -2.99 9.28
CA ALA A 37 2.55 -2.82 10.67
C ALA A 37 3.10 -3.99 11.49
N GLN A 38 3.75 -3.68 12.62
CA GLN A 38 4.36 -4.70 13.49
C GLN A 38 3.46 -5.07 14.67
N THR A 39 2.39 -4.32 14.87
CA THR A 39 1.36 -4.61 15.87
C THR A 39 -0.02 -4.64 15.25
N LEU A 40 -0.94 -5.37 15.89
CA LEU A 40 -2.34 -5.39 15.51
C LEU A 40 -3.03 -4.03 15.71
N SER A 41 -2.56 -3.23 16.67
CA SER A 41 -3.05 -1.86 16.89
C SER A 41 -2.70 -0.95 15.72
N GLU A 42 -1.42 -0.89 15.32
CA GLU A 42 -0.98 -0.11 14.16
C GLU A 42 -1.72 -0.53 12.88
N ALA A 43 -1.86 -1.84 12.68
CA ALA A 43 -2.55 -2.37 11.53
C ALA A 43 -4.04 -1.98 11.54
N ALA A 44 -4.68 -1.96 12.71
CA ALA A 44 -6.09 -1.60 12.85
C ALA A 44 -6.29 -0.12 12.55
N ASP A 45 -5.40 0.75 13.04
CA ASP A 45 -5.42 2.18 12.76
C ASP A 45 -5.30 2.45 11.25
N LEU A 46 -4.43 1.71 10.54
CA LEU A 46 -4.33 1.80 9.07
C LEU A 46 -5.58 1.32 8.34
N ILE A 47 -6.23 0.25 8.82
CA ILE A 47 -7.49 -0.25 8.25
C ILE A 47 -8.62 0.76 8.42
N GLU A 48 -8.73 1.40 9.59
CA GLU A 48 -9.76 2.39 9.91
C GLU A 48 -9.51 3.75 9.23
N ASN A 49 -8.28 4.03 8.78
CA ASN A 49 -7.95 5.28 8.13
C ASN A 49 -8.37 5.32 6.65
N ASP A 50 -9.48 6.01 6.36
CA ASP A 50 -10.03 6.17 5.01
C ASP A 50 -9.11 6.93 4.03
N ASP A 51 -8.17 7.73 4.53
CA ASP A 51 -7.18 8.43 3.69
C ASP A 51 -6.06 7.48 3.22
N VAL A 52 -5.97 6.26 3.77
CA VAL A 52 -4.98 5.25 3.38
C VAL A 52 -5.63 4.20 2.49
N ARG A 53 -5.15 4.09 1.25
CA ARG A 53 -5.51 3.00 0.34
C ARG A 53 -4.83 1.70 0.76
N ILE A 54 -5.63 0.64 0.87
CA ILE A 54 -5.19 -0.74 1.11
C ILE A 54 -5.95 -1.62 0.14
N ASP A 55 -5.25 -2.23 -0.80
CA ASP A 55 -5.81 -3.10 -1.84
C ASP A 55 -5.57 -4.58 -1.56
N ALA A 56 -4.61 -4.91 -0.70
CA ALA A 56 -4.36 -6.28 -0.25
C ALA A 56 -3.89 -6.31 1.21
N LEU A 57 -4.23 -7.40 1.89
CA LEU A 57 -3.74 -7.72 3.22
C LEU A 57 -2.86 -8.97 3.17
N VAL A 58 -1.67 -8.88 3.75
CA VAL A 58 -0.71 -9.99 3.91
C VAL A 58 -0.48 -10.15 5.40
N MET A 59 -0.90 -11.27 5.96
CA MET A 59 -1.09 -11.40 7.39
C MET A 59 -0.39 -12.64 7.96
N ASP A 60 0.38 -12.46 9.03
CA ASP A 60 0.75 -13.54 9.94
C ASP A 60 -0.39 -13.95 10.86
N LEU A 61 -0.39 -15.17 11.37
CA LEU A 61 -1.44 -15.64 12.28
C LEU A 61 -1.10 -15.48 13.75
N ASN A 62 0.17 -15.40 14.12
CA ASN A 62 0.58 -15.52 15.52
C ASN A 62 1.22 -14.22 16.00
N PHE A 63 0.60 -13.59 16.99
CA PHE A 63 1.10 -12.35 17.61
C PHE A 63 1.44 -12.57 19.09
N ARG A 64 2.59 -12.06 19.51
CA ARG A 64 3.03 -12.00 20.91
C ARG A 64 2.13 -11.07 21.71
N GLU A 65 2.05 -11.27 23.03
CA GLU A 65 1.17 -10.47 23.90
C GLU A 65 1.39 -8.95 23.77
N GLY A 66 2.62 -8.50 23.55
CA GLY A 66 2.94 -7.07 23.39
C GLY A 66 2.60 -6.47 22.01
N THR A 67 2.17 -7.27 21.03
CA THR A 67 1.84 -6.81 19.67
C THR A 67 0.36 -7.00 19.34
N ARG A 68 -0.44 -7.42 20.33
CA ARG A 68 -1.90 -7.54 20.25
C ARG A 68 -2.59 -6.20 20.49
N ASP A 69 -3.89 -6.14 20.19
CA ASP A 69 -4.75 -5.02 20.54
C ASP A 69 -5.93 -5.52 21.39
N ASP A 70 -5.70 -5.56 22.71
CA ASP A 70 -6.72 -5.99 23.67
C ASP A 70 -7.94 -5.05 23.70
N SER A 71 -7.77 -3.77 23.31
CA SER A 71 -8.87 -2.79 23.31
C SER A 71 -9.91 -3.09 22.23
N ARG A 72 -9.46 -3.65 21.10
CA ARG A 72 -10.29 -4.10 19.98
C ARG A 72 -10.53 -5.62 19.97
N ASP A 73 -10.09 -6.33 21.01
CA ASP A 73 -10.11 -7.81 21.15
C ASP A 73 -9.43 -8.52 19.94
N LEU A 74 -8.29 -7.99 19.49
CA LEU A 74 -7.49 -8.56 18.41
C LEU A 74 -6.31 -9.31 19.01
N ARG A 75 -6.41 -10.64 19.10
CA ARG A 75 -5.40 -11.49 19.76
C ARG A 75 -4.48 -12.19 18.78
N ASP A 76 -4.97 -12.44 17.57
CA ASP A 76 -4.25 -13.14 16.54
C ASP A 76 -4.62 -12.64 15.14
N GLY A 77 -3.97 -13.20 14.11
CA GLY A 77 -4.19 -12.76 12.74
C GLY A 77 -5.59 -13.07 12.20
N LEU A 78 -6.29 -14.09 12.71
CA LEU A 78 -7.66 -14.39 12.28
C LEU A 78 -8.65 -13.36 12.82
N ASP A 79 -8.48 -12.95 14.08
CA ASP A 79 -9.26 -11.85 14.67
C ASP A 79 -9.10 -10.57 13.84
N PHE A 80 -7.85 -10.24 13.48
CA PHE A 80 -7.57 -9.09 12.63
C PHE A 80 -8.19 -9.21 11.24
N ILE A 81 -8.06 -10.36 10.56
CA ILE A 81 -8.65 -10.52 9.22
C ILE A 81 -10.17 -10.33 9.30
N GLN A 82 -10.83 -10.86 10.33
CA GLN A 82 -12.25 -10.64 10.52
C GLN A 82 -12.57 -9.16 10.72
N PHE A 83 -11.79 -8.46 11.53
CA PHE A 83 -11.90 -7.02 11.72
C PHE A 83 -11.74 -6.25 10.40
N ALA A 84 -10.66 -6.51 9.66
CA ALA A 84 -10.38 -5.90 8.37
C ALA A 84 -11.49 -6.17 7.33
N GLN A 85 -12.08 -7.36 7.33
CA GLN A 85 -13.20 -7.69 6.43
C GLN A 85 -14.49 -6.96 6.78
N LYS A 86 -14.70 -6.58 8.04
CA LYS A 86 -15.86 -5.75 8.42
C LYS A 86 -15.68 -4.32 7.91
N ALA A 87 -14.48 -3.76 8.01
CA ALA A 87 -14.16 -2.40 7.55
C ALA A 87 -14.00 -2.31 6.02
N ARG A 88 -13.33 -3.29 5.40
CA ARG A 88 -12.94 -3.30 3.99
C ARG A 88 -13.21 -4.65 3.32
N GLN A 89 -14.49 -4.97 3.13
CA GLN A 89 -14.99 -6.27 2.64
C GLN A 89 -14.34 -6.79 1.34
N GLU A 90 -13.84 -5.88 0.50
CA GLU A 90 -13.33 -6.23 -0.82
C GLU A 90 -11.80 -6.36 -0.90
N VAL A 91 -11.08 -6.24 0.21
CA VAL A 91 -9.61 -6.35 0.24
C VAL A 91 -9.22 -7.84 0.19
N PRO A 92 -8.61 -8.33 -0.90
CA PRO A 92 -8.05 -9.67 -0.94
C PRO A 92 -7.05 -9.89 0.20
N THR A 93 -7.19 -11.02 0.89
CA THR A 93 -6.35 -11.41 2.03
C THR A 93 -5.51 -12.63 1.69
N ALA A 94 -4.20 -12.52 1.83
CA ALA A 94 -3.26 -13.62 1.80
C ALA A 94 -2.71 -13.85 3.22
N VAL A 95 -2.78 -15.09 3.68
CA VAL A 95 -2.14 -15.49 4.94
C VAL A 95 -0.77 -16.06 4.65
N VAL A 96 0.22 -15.64 5.44
CA VAL A 96 1.57 -16.19 5.41
C VAL A 96 1.86 -16.76 6.79
N SER A 97 1.91 -18.09 6.92
CA SER A 97 2.02 -18.79 8.20
C SER A 97 3.08 -19.89 8.15
N VAL A 98 3.56 -20.40 9.28
CA VAL A 98 4.45 -21.57 9.32
C VAL A 98 3.65 -22.85 9.00
N GLU A 99 4.24 -23.79 8.24
CA GLU A 99 3.56 -25.00 7.73
C GLU A 99 2.82 -25.83 8.80
N GLY A 100 3.29 -25.81 10.05
CA GLY A 100 2.68 -26.55 11.16
C GLY A 100 1.32 -26.03 11.62
N ASP A 101 1.04 -24.74 11.40
CA ASP A 101 -0.17 -24.08 11.92
C ASP A 101 -1.34 -24.08 10.91
N ASP A 102 -1.07 -24.46 9.66
CA ASP A 102 -1.95 -24.18 8.53
C ASP A 102 -3.30 -24.90 8.58
N ALA A 103 -3.36 -26.17 9.02
CA ALA A 103 -4.58 -26.98 8.94
C ALA A 103 -5.63 -26.58 9.98
N ASP A 104 -5.21 -26.40 11.24
CA ASP A 104 -6.09 -26.02 12.34
C ASP A 104 -6.57 -24.57 12.16
N ARG A 105 -5.68 -23.67 11.73
CA ARG A 105 -6.04 -22.27 11.45
C ARG A 105 -6.98 -22.14 10.25
N LYS A 106 -6.80 -22.92 9.17
CA LYS A 106 -7.76 -22.98 8.06
C LYS A 106 -9.15 -23.44 8.54
N THR A 107 -9.19 -24.46 9.40
CA THR A 107 -10.43 -24.97 9.98
C THR A 107 -11.11 -23.92 10.87
N GLN A 108 -10.34 -23.21 11.69
CA GLN A 108 -10.83 -22.11 12.52
C GLN A 108 -11.38 -20.96 11.66
N ALA A 109 -10.65 -20.53 10.63
CA ALA A 109 -11.09 -19.49 9.69
C ALA A 109 -12.42 -19.87 9.02
N GLN A 110 -12.58 -21.13 8.59
CA GLN A 110 -13.85 -21.63 8.04
C GLN A 110 -15.00 -21.57 9.04
N ARG A 111 -14.77 -21.97 10.30
CA ARG A 111 -15.79 -21.89 11.37
C ARG A 111 -16.19 -20.45 11.66
N MET A 112 -15.24 -19.53 11.64
CA MET A 112 -15.44 -18.09 11.81
C MET A 112 -16.01 -17.41 10.55
N LYS A 113 -16.16 -18.16 9.43
CA LYS A 113 -16.59 -17.66 8.12
C LYS A 113 -15.70 -16.54 7.58
N ILE A 114 -14.41 -16.57 7.92
CA ILE A 114 -13.40 -15.64 7.42
C ILE A 114 -12.99 -16.06 6.01
N ARG A 115 -12.98 -15.10 5.07
CA ARG A 115 -12.60 -15.36 3.68
C ARG A 115 -11.11 -15.11 3.48
N VAL A 116 -10.30 -16.16 3.44
CA VAL A 116 -8.88 -16.03 3.06
C VAL A 116 -8.72 -16.42 1.58
N ASN A 117 -8.10 -15.57 0.77
CA ASN A 117 -7.91 -15.80 -0.66
C ASN A 117 -6.83 -16.85 -0.94
N SER A 118 -5.73 -16.80 -0.20
CA SER A 118 -4.62 -17.72 -0.34
C SER A 118 -3.86 -17.92 0.97
N TRP A 119 -3.26 -19.10 1.11
CA TRP A 119 -2.44 -19.49 2.26
C TRP A 119 -1.07 -19.87 1.75
N HIS A 120 -0.04 -19.31 2.36
CA HIS A 120 1.35 -19.49 1.92
C HIS A 120 2.25 -19.81 3.11
N PRO A 121 3.18 -20.79 2.98
CA PRO A 121 4.14 -21.02 4.03
C PRO A 121 5.14 -19.86 4.16
N LYS A 122 5.47 -19.42 5.38
CA LYS A 122 6.47 -18.38 5.69
C LYS A 122 7.90 -18.82 5.34
N LEU A 123 8.16 -20.13 5.41
CA LEU A 123 9.44 -20.77 5.21
C LEU A 123 9.30 -21.91 4.22
N GLY A 124 10.32 -22.17 3.41
CA GLY A 124 10.36 -23.32 2.50
C GLY A 124 9.94 -23.00 1.05
N GLN A 125 9.89 -24.08 0.25
CA GLN A 125 9.55 -23.99 -1.17
C GLN A 125 8.05 -23.75 -1.34
N GLN A 126 7.71 -22.75 -2.16
CA GLN A 126 6.33 -22.41 -2.45
C GLN A 126 5.78 -23.37 -3.53
N PRO A 127 4.66 -24.06 -3.28
CA PRO A 127 4.05 -24.90 -4.28
C PRO A 127 3.35 -24.03 -5.34
N GLY A 128 3.83 -24.07 -6.59
CA GLY A 128 3.15 -23.48 -7.74
C GLY A 128 4.04 -22.65 -8.67
N PRO A 129 3.47 -22.20 -9.81
CA PRO A 129 4.21 -21.46 -10.83
C PRO A 129 4.40 -19.97 -10.49
N LEU A 130 3.68 -19.45 -9.50
CA LEU A 130 3.74 -18.05 -9.07
C LEU A 130 4.25 -17.97 -7.65
N SER A 131 5.02 -16.92 -7.35
CA SER A 131 5.31 -16.57 -5.97
C SER A 131 4.03 -16.12 -5.25
N PRO A 132 4.01 -16.17 -3.90
CA PRO A 132 2.90 -15.63 -3.10
C PRO A 132 2.57 -14.18 -3.46
N TRP A 133 3.58 -13.35 -3.69
CA TRP A 133 3.43 -11.91 -3.98
C TRP A 133 2.81 -11.68 -5.35
N ALA A 134 3.25 -12.44 -6.36
CA ALA A 134 2.63 -12.43 -7.67
C ALA A 134 1.17 -12.90 -7.63
N THR A 135 0.83 -13.81 -6.73
CA THR A 135 -0.56 -14.27 -6.52
C THR A 135 -1.43 -13.15 -5.95
N VAL A 136 -0.92 -12.38 -4.98
CA VAL A 136 -1.60 -11.20 -4.41
C VAL A 136 -1.81 -10.11 -5.47
N GLU A 137 -0.76 -9.75 -6.21
CA GLU A 137 -0.87 -8.73 -7.27
C GLU A 137 -1.85 -9.15 -8.36
N ARG A 138 -1.82 -10.42 -8.78
CA ARG A 138 -2.78 -10.97 -9.76
C ARG A 138 -4.22 -10.88 -9.25
N ALA A 139 -4.47 -11.12 -7.96
CA ALA A 139 -5.79 -10.97 -7.37
C ALA A 139 -6.27 -9.50 -7.43
N CYS A 140 -5.39 -8.54 -7.14
CA CYS A 140 -5.67 -7.11 -7.23
C CYS A 140 -5.97 -6.66 -8.66
N LEU A 141 -5.15 -7.10 -9.63
CA LEU A 141 -5.39 -6.86 -11.06
C LEU A 141 -6.71 -7.46 -11.52
N THR A 142 -7.01 -8.69 -11.12
CA THR A 142 -8.25 -9.38 -11.48
C THR A 142 -9.47 -8.64 -10.92
N LYS A 143 -9.38 -8.15 -9.68
CA LYS A 143 -10.42 -7.29 -9.10
C LYS A 143 -10.59 -6.02 -9.92
N THR A 144 -9.50 -5.31 -10.20
CA THR A 144 -9.50 -4.06 -10.99
C THR A 144 -10.12 -4.27 -12.37
N LEU A 145 -9.77 -5.36 -13.07
CA LEU A 145 -10.34 -5.70 -14.39
C LEU A 145 -11.86 -5.95 -14.38
N LYS A 146 -12.42 -6.30 -13.22
CA LYS A 146 -13.86 -6.53 -13.03
C LYS A 146 -14.61 -5.26 -12.63
N THR A 147 -13.96 -4.39 -11.85
CA THR A 147 -14.60 -3.21 -11.28
C THR A 147 -14.39 -1.95 -12.12
N ASP A 148 -13.21 -1.79 -12.72
CA ASP A 148 -12.86 -0.66 -13.58
C ASP A 148 -13.09 -1.01 -15.06
N ARG A 149 -14.17 -0.46 -15.61
CA ARG A 149 -14.59 -0.67 -17.00
C ARG A 149 -13.59 -0.12 -18.01
N ASP A 150 -12.85 0.93 -17.64
CA ASP A 150 -11.95 1.64 -18.55
C ASP A 150 -10.51 1.11 -18.47
N PHE A 151 -10.17 0.34 -17.43
CA PHE A 151 -8.84 -0.26 -17.29
C PHE A 151 -8.44 -1.04 -18.55
N ARG A 152 -9.34 -1.84 -19.12
CA ARG A 152 -9.07 -2.60 -20.36
C ARG A 152 -8.76 -1.70 -21.55
N SER A 153 -9.45 -0.57 -21.67
CA SER A 153 -9.21 0.41 -22.73
C SER A 153 -7.83 1.06 -22.56
N ARG A 154 -7.42 1.34 -21.31
CA ARG A 154 -6.08 1.86 -20.99
C ARG A 154 -4.97 0.85 -21.30
N LEU A 155 -5.19 -0.44 -21.03
CA LEU A 155 -4.23 -1.49 -21.41
C LEU A 155 -4.00 -1.56 -22.93
N LYS A 156 -5.05 -1.33 -23.75
CA LYS A 156 -4.91 -1.24 -25.21
C LYS A 156 -4.04 -0.07 -25.64
N GLN A 157 -4.20 1.09 -24.99
CA GLN A 157 -3.37 2.28 -25.27
C GLN A 157 -1.89 2.04 -24.91
N LEU A 158 -1.62 1.18 -23.92
CA LEU A 158 -0.27 0.73 -23.56
C LEU A 158 0.29 -0.35 -24.50
N GLY A 159 -0.41 -0.70 -25.59
CA GLY A 159 0.03 -1.71 -26.56
C GLY A 159 -0.07 -3.15 -26.05
N ILE A 160 -0.86 -3.40 -24.99
CA ILE A 160 -1.02 -4.74 -24.42
C ILE A 160 -2.15 -5.44 -25.16
N GLU A 161 -1.79 -6.39 -26.02
CA GLU A 161 -2.75 -7.26 -26.69
C GLU A 161 -3.33 -8.27 -25.70
N VAL A 162 -4.58 -8.03 -25.31
CA VAL A 162 -5.36 -8.88 -24.39
C VAL A 162 -6.48 -9.64 -25.10
N GLN A 163 -6.56 -9.54 -26.43
CA GLN A 163 -7.69 -10.02 -27.23
C GLN A 163 -7.77 -11.56 -27.26
N ASP A 164 -6.63 -12.23 -27.19
CA ASP A 164 -6.53 -13.70 -27.20
C ASP A 164 -6.67 -14.32 -25.79
N LEU A 165 -6.84 -13.50 -24.75
CA LEU A 165 -6.91 -13.96 -23.36
C LEU A 165 -8.37 -14.08 -22.92
N LEU A 166 -8.80 -15.32 -22.66
CA LEU A 166 -10.20 -15.65 -22.38
C LEU A 166 -10.64 -15.39 -20.92
N THR A 167 -9.70 -15.16 -20.00
CA THR A 167 -10.01 -14.96 -18.57
C THR A 167 -9.32 -13.73 -18.00
N ASP A 168 -9.96 -13.08 -17.02
CA ASP A 168 -9.40 -11.93 -16.31
C ASP A 168 -8.08 -12.27 -15.61
N GLU A 169 -7.96 -13.51 -15.11
CA GLU A 169 -6.74 -14.00 -14.49
C GLU A 169 -5.57 -14.10 -15.48
N ALA A 170 -5.84 -14.53 -16.72
CA ALA A 170 -4.84 -14.59 -17.78
C ALA A 170 -4.41 -13.18 -18.22
N ILE A 171 -5.36 -12.24 -18.31
CA ILE A 171 -5.09 -10.83 -18.59
C ILE A 171 -4.25 -10.22 -17.47
N ALA A 172 -4.64 -10.42 -16.21
CA ALA A 172 -3.90 -9.96 -15.04
C ALA A 172 -2.45 -10.47 -15.05
N GLU A 173 -2.26 -11.76 -15.33
CA GLU A 173 -0.92 -12.35 -15.40
C GLU A 173 -0.06 -11.77 -16.54
N LYS A 174 -0.66 -11.49 -17.71
CA LYS A 174 0.02 -10.83 -18.82
C LYS A 174 0.44 -9.40 -18.45
N VAL A 175 -0.49 -8.62 -17.90
CA VAL A 175 -0.27 -7.23 -17.48
C VAL A 175 0.87 -7.17 -16.46
N ARG A 176 0.83 -8.02 -15.42
CA ARG A 176 1.86 -8.11 -14.38
C ARG A 176 3.27 -8.34 -14.92
N LYS A 177 3.40 -9.14 -15.98
CA LYS A 177 4.69 -9.50 -16.58
C LYS A 177 5.26 -8.43 -17.49
N VAL A 178 4.40 -7.62 -18.11
CA VAL A 178 4.79 -6.68 -19.18
C VAL A 178 4.83 -5.24 -18.68
N VAL A 179 4.02 -4.89 -17.69
CA VAL A 179 3.88 -3.53 -17.17
C VAL A 179 4.51 -3.43 -15.79
N ARG A 180 5.34 -2.40 -15.61
CA ARG A 180 5.78 -1.94 -14.30
C ARG A 180 5.05 -0.64 -13.99
N PHE A 181 4.10 -0.70 -13.08
CA PHE A 181 3.34 0.47 -12.67
C PHE A 181 4.10 1.28 -11.63
N PRO A 182 3.85 2.60 -11.54
CA PRO A 182 4.26 3.39 -10.40
C PRO A 182 3.72 2.78 -9.10
N ARG A 183 4.53 2.82 -8.05
CA ARG A 183 4.16 2.33 -6.71
C ARG A 183 3.61 3.47 -5.89
N LEU A 184 2.55 3.22 -5.15
CA LEU A 184 2.02 4.16 -4.16
C LEU A 184 2.56 3.79 -2.77
N THR A 185 3.03 4.76 -2.02
CA THR A 185 3.36 4.63 -0.60
C THR A 185 2.89 5.86 0.15
N TYR A 186 3.12 5.92 1.46
CA TYR A 186 2.67 7.01 2.31
C TYR A 186 3.80 7.51 3.20
N LEU A 187 3.91 8.83 3.34
CA LEU A 187 4.70 9.49 4.37
C LEU A 187 3.77 9.94 5.49
N THR A 188 3.93 9.36 6.68
CA THR A 188 3.21 9.77 7.90
C THR A 188 4.09 10.63 8.81
N ASN A 189 5.40 10.47 8.71
CA ASN A 189 6.40 11.25 9.44
C ASN A 189 7.39 11.86 8.45
N LEU A 190 7.62 13.17 8.56
CA LEU A 190 8.56 13.91 7.70
C LEU A 190 9.91 14.17 8.41
N GLY A 191 10.02 13.89 9.71
CA GLY A 191 11.23 14.10 10.51
C GLY A 191 10.90 14.61 11.93
N SER A 192 11.93 14.87 12.75
CA SER A 192 11.77 15.30 14.16
C SER A 192 10.97 16.59 14.35
N ASP A 193 10.91 17.42 13.31
CA ASP A 193 10.39 18.78 13.40
C ASP A 193 8.96 18.89 12.87
N PHE A 194 8.46 17.90 12.12
CA PHE A 194 7.17 17.98 11.42
C PHE A 194 6.44 16.62 11.37
N GLU A 195 5.17 16.65 11.76
CA GLU A 195 4.25 15.52 11.65
C GLU A 195 3.20 15.80 10.57
N ALA A 196 2.88 14.80 9.76
CA ALA A 196 1.83 14.91 8.76
C ALA A 196 0.47 14.64 9.41
N ILE A 197 -0.41 15.65 9.45
CA ILE A 197 -1.79 15.51 10.00
C ILE A 197 -2.59 14.44 9.23
N ARG A 198 -2.30 14.29 7.94
CA ARG A 198 -2.83 13.22 7.09
C ARG A 198 -1.67 12.54 6.35
N PRO A 199 -1.74 11.21 6.14
CA PRO A 199 -0.74 10.51 5.35
C PRO A 199 -0.55 11.15 3.97
N ILE A 200 0.70 11.43 3.62
CA ILE A 200 1.04 12.01 2.33
C ILE A 200 1.23 10.88 1.33
N GLU A 201 0.35 10.79 0.33
CA GLU A 201 0.52 9.89 -0.82
C GLU A 201 1.79 10.24 -1.59
N VAL A 202 2.64 9.24 -1.79
CA VAL A 202 3.88 9.31 -2.55
C VAL A 202 3.84 8.30 -3.68
N ILE A 203 3.96 8.79 -4.91
CA ILE A 203 4.07 7.96 -6.11
C ILE A 203 5.54 7.79 -6.44
N CYS A 204 6.02 6.55 -6.38
CA CYS A 204 7.37 6.17 -6.73
C CYS A 204 7.42 5.52 -8.11
N SER A 205 8.29 6.01 -8.98
CA SER A 205 8.49 5.50 -10.34
C SER A 205 9.95 5.18 -10.60
N GLN A 206 10.21 4.10 -11.33
CA GLN A 206 11.54 3.84 -11.84
C GLN A 206 11.78 4.70 -13.08
N VAL A 207 12.74 5.62 -13.02
CA VAL A 207 13.07 6.53 -14.12
C VAL A 207 14.32 6.09 -14.90
N GLY A 208 15.08 5.14 -14.36
CA GLY A 208 16.26 4.57 -15.00
C GLY A 208 16.77 3.32 -14.30
N LYS A 209 17.88 2.77 -14.80
CA LYS A 209 18.56 1.64 -14.16
C LYS A 209 19.18 2.11 -12.84
N GLY A 210 18.67 1.63 -11.71
CA GLY A 210 19.12 2.06 -10.38
C GLY A 210 18.80 3.53 -10.09
N ARG A 211 17.73 4.08 -10.66
CA ARG A 211 17.26 5.43 -10.35
C ARG A 211 15.75 5.43 -10.19
N TYR A 212 15.30 5.89 -9.03
CA TYR A 212 13.91 6.04 -8.67
C TYR A 212 13.61 7.51 -8.42
N SER A 213 12.36 7.89 -8.68
CA SER A 213 11.83 9.19 -8.32
C SER A 213 10.58 8.99 -7.46
N ALA A 214 10.48 9.77 -6.39
CA ALA A 214 9.31 9.85 -5.52
C ALA A 214 8.66 11.22 -5.67
N SER A 215 7.33 11.26 -5.74
CA SER A 215 6.58 12.51 -5.93
C SER A 215 5.30 12.54 -5.09
N ALA A 216 5.02 13.68 -4.46
CA ALA A 216 3.82 13.91 -3.66
C ALA A 216 2.94 14.99 -4.30
N ILE A 217 2.31 14.65 -5.44
CA ILE A 217 1.59 15.60 -6.31
C ILE A 217 0.50 16.36 -5.55
N GLN A 218 -0.13 15.72 -4.56
CA GLN A 218 -1.23 16.30 -3.78
C GLN A 218 -0.82 17.49 -2.91
N ILE A 219 0.46 17.60 -2.52
CA ILE A 219 0.98 18.74 -1.77
C ILE A 219 0.95 20.00 -2.64
N GLY A 220 0.96 19.82 -3.96
CA GLY A 220 0.84 20.93 -4.87
C GLY A 220 2.13 21.72 -5.07
N MET A 221 3.23 21.16 -4.60
CA MET A 221 4.58 21.65 -4.77
C MET A 221 5.31 20.78 -5.79
N LEU A 222 6.20 21.38 -6.57
CA LEU A 222 7.06 20.65 -7.51
C LEU A 222 8.23 19.99 -6.75
N THR A 223 7.90 19.11 -5.80
CA THR A 223 8.87 18.38 -5.00
C THR A 223 8.94 16.95 -5.50
N SER A 224 10.09 16.57 -6.04
CA SER A 224 10.42 15.20 -6.40
C SER A 224 11.73 14.83 -5.74
N GLY A 225 11.71 13.75 -4.95
CA GLY A 225 12.93 13.13 -4.45
C GLY A 225 13.49 12.13 -5.44
N GLU A 226 14.80 11.92 -5.40
CA GLU A 226 15.49 10.92 -6.23
C GLU A 226 16.43 10.04 -5.39
N GLY A 227 16.58 8.78 -5.80
CA GLY A 227 17.46 7.83 -5.10
C GLY A 227 17.84 6.62 -5.96
N GLU A 228 18.85 5.85 -5.51
CA GLU A 228 19.26 4.62 -6.19
C GLU A 228 18.26 3.48 -5.96
N ASN A 229 17.49 3.60 -4.88
CA ASN A 229 16.38 2.72 -4.53
C ASN A 229 15.14 3.54 -4.10
N LEU A 230 14.05 2.84 -3.77
CA LEU A 230 12.79 3.48 -3.39
C LEU A 230 12.88 4.24 -2.07
N ASP A 231 13.56 3.66 -1.08
CA ASP A 231 13.63 4.22 0.27
C ASP A 231 14.41 5.54 0.23
N GLU A 232 15.55 5.56 -0.45
CA GLU A 232 16.34 6.78 -0.68
C GLU A 232 15.54 7.88 -1.40
N ALA A 233 14.77 7.52 -2.44
CA ALA A 233 13.96 8.52 -3.16
C ALA A 233 12.86 9.12 -2.27
N VAL A 234 12.26 8.31 -1.38
CA VAL A 234 11.24 8.75 -0.43
C VAL A 234 11.85 9.58 0.70
N GLU A 235 13.04 9.20 1.20
CA GLU A 235 13.80 9.96 2.19
C GLU A 235 14.22 11.34 1.64
N ASP A 236 14.72 11.40 0.41
CA ASP A 236 15.08 12.65 -0.26
C ASP A 236 13.85 13.55 -0.43
N LEU A 237 12.72 12.99 -0.85
CA LEU A 237 11.44 13.72 -0.92
C LEU A 237 11.03 14.26 0.46
N ALA A 238 11.13 13.46 1.53
CA ALA A 238 10.81 13.90 2.88
C ALA A 238 11.71 15.05 3.33
N GLY A 239 13.02 14.98 3.05
CA GLY A 239 13.96 16.06 3.33
C GLY A 239 13.61 17.36 2.61
N ILE A 240 13.29 17.29 1.31
CA ILE A 240 12.83 18.45 0.53
C ILE A 240 11.55 19.05 1.14
N LEU A 241 10.59 18.21 1.54
CA LEU A 241 9.35 18.68 2.16
C LEU A 241 9.59 19.38 3.51
N VAL A 242 10.54 18.89 4.32
CA VAL A 242 10.93 19.57 5.57
C VAL A 242 11.57 20.92 5.31
N GLU A 243 12.49 21.01 4.35
CA GLU A 243 13.15 22.28 4.01
C GLU A 243 12.12 23.30 3.50
N GLU A 244 11.22 22.88 2.63
CA GLU A 244 10.11 23.72 2.16
C GLU A 244 9.19 24.17 3.32
N ALA A 245 8.85 23.27 4.24
CA ALA A 245 8.05 23.62 5.42
C ALA A 245 8.77 24.64 6.32
N LYS A 246 10.09 24.52 6.50
CA LYS A 246 10.92 25.48 7.25
C LYS A 246 10.93 26.86 6.60
N LEU A 247 11.03 26.93 5.27
CA LEU A 247 10.95 28.19 4.51
C LEU A 247 9.60 28.88 4.67
N TYR A 248 8.49 28.13 4.71
CA TYR A 248 7.18 28.72 5.00
C TYR A 248 7.05 29.24 6.43
N LEU A 249 7.61 28.52 7.41
CA LEU A 249 7.57 28.95 8.81
C LEU A 249 8.41 30.20 9.09
N SER A 250 9.53 30.40 8.39
CA SER A 250 10.37 31.59 8.60
C SER A 250 9.71 32.88 8.10
N GLY A 251 8.65 32.78 7.29
CA GLY A 251 7.95 33.92 6.70
C GLY A 251 8.70 34.56 5.52
N ASP A 252 9.81 33.96 5.09
CA ASP A 252 10.64 34.46 3.98
C ASP A 252 10.14 34.00 2.60
N TYR A 253 9.09 33.17 2.56
CA TYR A 253 8.61 32.56 1.33
C TYR A 253 7.08 32.55 1.24
N GLU A 254 6.53 33.17 0.19
CA GLU A 254 5.11 33.01 -0.16
C GLU A 254 4.92 31.83 -1.11
N PRO A 255 3.94 30.94 -0.86
CA PRO A 255 3.66 29.85 -1.78
C PRO A 255 3.20 30.42 -3.10
N MET A 256 3.72 29.88 -4.20
CA MET A 256 3.34 30.28 -5.56
C MET A 256 2.62 29.14 -6.30
N GLY A 257 1.94 29.49 -7.39
CA GLY A 257 1.31 28.50 -8.27
C GLY A 257 0.20 27.69 -7.59
N TYR A 258 0.25 26.36 -7.75
CA TYR A 258 -0.80 25.49 -7.20
C TYR A 258 -0.73 25.39 -5.67
N ALA A 259 0.45 25.48 -5.04
CA ALA A 259 0.58 25.56 -3.58
C ALA A 259 -0.12 26.81 -3.00
N ALA A 260 -0.02 27.97 -3.67
CA ALA A 260 -0.77 29.18 -3.30
C ALA A 260 -2.28 28.92 -3.33
N LYS A 261 -2.74 28.28 -4.41
CA LYS A 261 -4.15 27.93 -4.59
C LYS A 261 -4.66 26.95 -3.52
N VAL A 262 -3.86 25.95 -3.14
CA VAL A 262 -4.18 25.01 -2.06
C VAL A 262 -4.25 25.74 -0.73
N ARG A 263 -3.27 26.60 -0.40
CA ARG A 263 -3.29 27.43 0.81
C ARG A 263 -4.54 28.29 0.88
N ASP A 264 -4.85 29.02 -0.18
CA ASP A 264 -5.98 29.94 -0.21
C ASP A 264 -7.31 29.19 -0.07
N ASN A 265 -7.43 28.02 -0.70
CA ASN A 265 -8.57 27.12 -0.52
C ASN A 265 -8.68 26.64 0.93
N LEU A 266 -7.59 26.17 1.54
CA LEU A 266 -7.58 25.72 2.94
C LEU A 266 -7.94 26.85 3.90
N LEU A 267 -7.36 28.04 3.73
CA LEU A 267 -7.69 29.22 4.53
C LEU A 267 -9.16 29.64 4.35
N SER A 268 -9.74 29.47 3.16
CA SER A 268 -11.16 29.75 2.93
C SER A 268 -12.07 28.75 3.67
N PHE A 269 -11.65 27.48 3.79
CA PHE A 269 -12.35 26.45 4.55
C PHE A 269 -12.19 26.60 6.06
N LEU A 270 -11.03 27.11 6.51
CA LEU A 270 -10.70 27.32 7.92
C LEU A 270 -11.20 28.66 8.46
N LYS A 271 -11.59 29.60 7.58
CA LYS A 271 -12.29 30.81 8.02
C LYS A 271 -13.62 30.39 8.64
N PRO A 272 -13.91 30.80 9.89
CA PRO A 272 -15.20 30.52 10.48
C PRO A 272 -16.27 31.13 9.59
N VAL A 273 -17.30 30.33 9.26
CA VAL A 273 -18.55 30.86 8.72
C VAL A 273 -19.01 31.88 9.76
N SER A 274 -18.89 33.15 9.41
CA SER A 274 -19.34 34.24 10.27
C SER A 274 -20.84 34.06 10.43
N ALA A 275 -21.28 33.76 11.66
CA ALA A 275 -22.68 33.77 12.03
C ALA A 275 -23.25 35.19 11.96
#